data_AF-A0A961VSP1-F1
#
_entry.id   AF-A0A961VSP1-F1
#
_cell.length_a   1.000
_cell.length_b   1.000
_cell.length_c   1.000
_cell.angle_alpha   90.00
_cell.angle_beta   90.00
_cell.angle_gamma   90.00
#
_symmetry.space_group_name_H-M   'P 1'
#
loop_
_entity.id
_entity.type
_entity.pdbx_description
1 polymer ?
#
loop_
_entity_poly.entity_id
_entity_poly.type
_entity_poly.pdbx_seq_one_letter_code
_entity_poly.pdbx_strand_id
1 'polypeptide(L)'
;MTGTAEERLAEIERRVAAIEEPHGLMRFIEENADLAGLPGEAAVRYAAARGIVLNRTGLPSAARLELQKARDRAEAEGGAALMSGISREIARIHVWRGDTTSAALELLRALVEADASGDRADLAASIAEFGRLNLETGRYEAALRVIDRLLDPGRGLATHLGERERSRVPLNRREALVGMADFEAALDGIDDVIAATPAGFRRDNFVLRLIKARSLGALGRDTEAMAALDEAKTWMATDPLSFEVSEKNVVEGYLLRKSDPEDAVDALENALERFVDDDLPRHEFDARIVLAGTLADLGRRDRAERCVVEALQRAEIRNLPAMADAVRAAALTFWQDEHIAELAPEDHVGVRESDGNARFLILGSLGAGGFGAVQRAVDLATGSEVAIKKLRRRADASPEVMKIALNTVRNEVQAAARHSSRFVARTRYIHIGSDGEVTLVQDFVDGPTLRAALGEGSLDLGRRLAIAGTLARAVARLHAGGIAHRDLKPDNVVLRNGRQPVLIDLGLARLKGVVDTAVGLATESYAPREQKEGRSEERWLGREDVYALGKMLAEMTRDEWPDAKPKAGIFGFGRKAADGPQATVADLVARMTEEDVARRDIDLVAVADALEAASDAAGRAAGQA
;
A
#
# COMPACT_ATOMS: atom_id res chain seq x y z
N MET A 1 -30.29 32.38 -25.89
CA MET A 1 -30.88 33.01 -24.69
C MET A 1 -30.73 34.51 -24.80
N THR A 2 -31.79 35.28 -24.54
CA THR A 2 -31.79 36.75 -24.63
C THR A 2 -31.57 37.35 -23.24
N GLY A 3 -30.32 37.70 -22.94
CA GLY A 3 -29.91 38.39 -21.70
C GLY A 3 -28.51 38.96 -21.89
N THR A 4 -28.19 40.03 -21.17
CA THR A 4 -26.84 40.63 -21.15
C THR A 4 -25.79 39.62 -20.66
N ALA A 5 -24.51 39.86 -20.96
CA ALA A 5 -23.42 38.99 -20.48
C ALA A 5 -23.42 38.84 -18.95
N GLU A 6 -23.73 39.93 -18.23
CA GLU A 6 -23.79 39.95 -16.78
C GLU A 6 -24.98 39.15 -16.22
N GLU A 7 -26.17 39.26 -16.84
CA GLU A 7 -27.34 38.45 -16.45
C GLU A 7 -27.10 36.96 -16.67
N ARG A 8 -26.43 36.60 -17.77
CA ARG A 8 -26.05 35.21 -18.05
C ARG A 8 -25.01 34.70 -17.06
N LEU A 9 -24.02 35.51 -16.71
CA LEU A 9 -23.01 35.16 -15.71
C LEU A 9 -23.60 34.99 -14.30
N ALA A 10 -24.44 35.92 -13.86
CA ALA A 10 -25.16 35.82 -12.60
C ALA A 10 -26.03 34.57 -12.54
N GLU A 11 -26.65 34.19 -13.66
CA GLU A 11 -27.41 32.94 -13.74
C GLU A 11 -26.52 31.71 -13.58
N ILE A 12 -25.35 31.67 -14.24
CA ILE A 12 -24.38 30.59 -14.05
C ILE A 12 -23.98 30.46 -12.57
N GLU A 13 -23.63 31.58 -11.93
CA GLU A 13 -23.22 31.58 -10.51
C GLU A 13 -24.35 31.12 -9.58
N ARG A 14 -25.59 31.56 -9.83
CA ARG A 14 -26.76 31.09 -9.07
C ARG A 14 -26.93 29.59 -9.19
N ARG A 15 -26.82 29.04 -10.41
CA ARG A 15 -26.98 27.59 -10.66
C ARG A 15 -25.81 26.78 -10.07
N VAL A 16 -24.59 27.32 -10.10
CA VAL A 16 -23.40 26.75 -9.43
C VAL A 16 -23.58 26.75 -7.91
N ALA A 17 -24.13 27.83 -7.34
CA ALA A 17 -24.41 27.93 -5.91
C ALA A 17 -25.55 27.00 -5.46
N ALA A 18 -26.58 26.82 -6.29
CA ALA A 18 -27.73 25.96 -6.04
C ALA A 18 -27.42 24.45 -6.15
N ILE A 19 -26.23 24.08 -6.65
CA ILE A 19 -25.82 22.67 -6.81
C ILE A 19 -26.81 21.92 -7.72
N GLU A 20 -27.19 22.53 -8.84
CA GLU A 20 -27.94 21.82 -9.87
C GLU A 20 -27.12 20.65 -10.46
N GLU A 21 -27.82 19.67 -11.02
CA GLU A 21 -27.27 18.47 -11.67
C GLU A 21 -26.01 18.79 -12.50
N PRO A 22 -24.83 18.26 -12.13
CA PRO A 22 -23.53 18.67 -12.70
C PRO A 22 -23.47 18.59 -14.22
N HIS A 23 -24.10 17.57 -14.81
CA HIS A 23 -24.13 17.35 -16.26
C HIS A 23 -25.01 18.36 -17.00
N GLY A 24 -26.15 18.73 -16.42
CA GLY A 24 -27.01 19.78 -16.97
C GLY A 24 -26.37 21.16 -16.87
N LEU A 25 -25.60 21.38 -15.81
CA LEU A 25 -24.84 22.60 -15.58
C LEU A 25 -23.62 22.73 -16.50
N MET A 26 -22.93 21.63 -16.81
CA MET A 26 -21.82 21.63 -17.77
C MET A 26 -22.28 22.06 -19.16
N ARG A 27 -23.37 21.47 -19.66
CA ARG A 27 -23.96 21.88 -20.95
C ARG A 27 -24.27 23.37 -20.97
N PHE A 28 -24.82 23.89 -19.87
CA PHE A 28 -25.13 25.31 -19.76
C PHE A 28 -23.89 26.21 -19.75
N ILE A 29 -22.80 25.77 -19.12
CA ILE A 29 -21.52 26.49 -19.15
C ILE A 29 -20.94 26.50 -20.58
N GLU A 30 -21.02 25.38 -21.30
CA GLU A 30 -20.55 25.27 -22.69
C GLU A 30 -21.36 26.14 -23.65
N GLU A 31 -22.69 26.22 -23.47
CA GLU A 31 -23.58 27.11 -24.23
C GLU A 31 -23.28 28.61 -24.02
N ASN A 32 -22.52 28.95 -22.97
CA ASN A 32 -22.09 30.31 -22.63
C ASN A 32 -20.57 30.49 -22.72
N ALA A 33 -19.88 29.69 -23.55
CA ALA A 33 -18.43 29.77 -23.75
C ALA A 33 -17.95 31.13 -24.28
N ASP A 34 -18.84 31.93 -24.89
CA ASP A 34 -18.55 33.30 -25.30
C ASP A 34 -18.18 34.22 -24.12
N LEU A 35 -18.65 33.92 -22.91
CA LEU A 35 -18.34 34.70 -21.71
C LEU A 35 -16.86 34.61 -21.28
N ALA A 36 -16.12 33.60 -21.75
CA ALA A 36 -14.67 33.50 -21.52
C ALA A 36 -13.88 34.67 -22.13
N GLY A 37 -14.44 35.29 -23.19
CA GLY A 37 -13.85 36.43 -23.89
C GLY A 37 -14.10 37.78 -23.22
N LEU A 38 -14.83 37.84 -22.10
CA LEU A 38 -15.07 39.10 -21.39
C LEU A 38 -13.76 39.68 -20.81
N PRO A 39 -13.66 41.00 -20.63
CA PRO A 39 -12.54 41.63 -19.93
C PRO A 39 -12.76 41.63 -18.41
N GLY A 40 -11.65 41.66 -17.65
CA GLY A 40 -11.66 41.92 -16.21
C GLY A 40 -12.36 40.84 -15.38
N GLU A 41 -13.01 41.29 -14.30
CA GLU A 41 -13.58 40.45 -13.25
C GLU A 41 -14.62 39.44 -13.77
N ALA A 42 -15.39 39.79 -14.81
CA ALA A 42 -16.42 38.91 -15.37
C ALA A 42 -15.83 37.62 -15.98
N ALA A 43 -14.65 37.69 -16.61
CA ALA A 43 -13.99 36.50 -17.13
C ALA A 43 -13.35 35.64 -16.04
N VAL A 44 -12.87 36.27 -14.95
CA VAL A 44 -12.39 35.55 -13.76
C VAL A 44 -13.55 34.76 -13.13
N ARG A 45 -14.71 35.41 -12.93
CA ARG A 45 -15.92 34.80 -12.40
C ARG A 45 -16.41 33.63 -13.26
N TYR A 46 -16.44 33.80 -14.58
CA TYR A 46 -16.81 32.71 -15.50
C TYR A 46 -15.83 31.53 -15.42
N ALA A 47 -14.52 31.78 -15.44
CA ALA A 47 -13.50 30.74 -15.35
C ALA A 47 -13.55 30.00 -14.01
N ALA A 48 -13.80 30.73 -12.90
CA ALA A 48 -13.99 30.15 -11.58
C ALA A 48 -15.23 29.24 -11.53
N ALA A 49 -16.37 29.72 -12.04
CA ALA A 49 -17.60 28.94 -12.13
C ALA A 49 -17.42 27.67 -12.98
N ARG A 50 -16.76 27.79 -14.14
CA ARG A 50 -16.41 26.65 -15.01
C ARG A 50 -15.50 25.65 -14.31
N GLY A 51 -14.48 26.11 -13.59
CA GLY A 51 -13.62 25.26 -12.77
C GLY A 51 -14.38 24.47 -11.72
N ILE A 52 -15.31 25.12 -10.99
CA ILE A 52 -16.16 24.45 -10.00
C ILE A 52 -17.02 23.37 -10.64
N VAL A 53 -17.62 23.62 -11.80
CA VAL A 53 -18.45 22.64 -12.50
C VAL A 53 -17.63 21.49 -13.04
N LEU A 54 -16.48 21.75 -13.64
CA LEU A 54 -15.53 20.71 -14.07
C LEU A 54 -15.14 19.79 -12.92
N ASN A 55 -14.92 20.35 -11.73
CA ASN A 55 -14.60 19.54 -10.56
C ASN A 55 -15.79 18.63 -10.19
N ARG A 56 -17.01 19.17 -10.22
CA ARG A 56 -18.25 18.42 -9.91
C ARG A 56 -18.62 17.37 -10.95
N THR A 57 -18.15 17.50 -12.19
CA THR A 57 -18.36 16.49 -13.25
C THR A 57 -17.22 15.46 -13.33
N GLY A 58 -16.37 15.35 -12.31
CA GLY A 58 -15.29 14.36 -12.28
C GLY A 58 -14.09 14.69 -13.18
N LEU A 59 -13.87 15.97 -13.51
CA LEU A 59 -12.72 16.43 -14.30
C LEU A 59 -11.77 17.32 -13.46
N PRO A 60 -11.19 16.82 -12.35
CA PRO A 60 -10.43 17.64 -11.39
C PRO A 60 -9.15 18.24 -11.99
N SER A 61 -8.50 17.56 -12.93
CA SER A 61 -7.31 18.09 -13.62
C SER A 61 -7.66 19.29 -14.52
N ALA A 62 -8.79 19.22 -15.23
CA ALA A 62 -9.28 20.31 -16.06
C ALA A 62 -9.77 21.47 -15.19
N ALA A 63 -10.49 21.16 -14.11
CA ALA A 63 -10.93 22.12 -13.11
C ALA A 63 -9.77 22.92 -12.52
N ARG A 64 -8.71 22.23 -12.09
CA ARG A 64 -7.52 22.88 -11.52
C ARG A 64 -6.84 23.81 -12.54
N LEU A 65 -6.73 23.39 -13.80
CA LEU A 65 -6.16 24.22 -14.85
C LEU A 65 -7.00 25.48 -15.10
N GLU A 66 -8.33 25.35 -15.13
CA GLU A 66 -9.22 26.49 -15.30
C GLU A 66 -9.19 27.45 -14.10
N LEU A 67 -9.19 26.92 -12.87
CA LEU A 67 -9.05 27.73 -11.66
C LEU A 67 -7.69 28.42 -11.57
N GLN A 68 -6.61 27.77 -12.02
CA GLN A 68 -5.30 28.40 -12.09
C GLN A 68 -5.29 29.57 -13.08
N LYS A 69 -5.87 29.40 -14.27
CA LYS A 69 -6.01 30.49 -15.24
C LYS A 69 -6.87 31.64 -14.68
N ALA A 70 -7.95 31.31 -13.97
CA ALA A 70 -8.80 32.31 -13.32
C ALA A 70 -7.99 33.13 -12.30
N ARG A 71 -7.17 32.45 -11.49
CA ARG A 71 -6.27 33.07 -10.52
C ARG A 71 -5.22 33.97 -11.18
N ASP A 72 -4.48 33.44 -12.15
CA ASP A 72 -3.43 34.20 -12.86
C ASP A 72 -4.01 35.46 -13.52
N ARG A 73 -5.25 35.36 -14.02
CA ARG A 73 -5.97 36.49 -14.59
C ARG A 73 -6.46 37.49 -13.53
N ALA A 74 -6.93 37.01 -12.38
CA ALA A 74 -7.30 37.88 -11.26
C ALA A 74 -6.09 38.67 -10.72
N GLU A 75 -4.90 38.06 -10.68
CA GLU A 75 -3.64 38.75 -10.33
C GLU A 75 -3.28 39.83 -11.37
N ALA A 76 -3.46 39.54 -12.66
CA ALA A 76 -3.07 40.45 -13.74
C ALA A 76 -4.06 41.60 -13.99
N GLU A 77 -5.37 41.36 -13.88
CA GLU A 77 -6.43 42.29 -14.29
C GLU A 77 -7.15 42.98 -13.11
N GLY A 78 -6.75 42.72 -11.86
CA GLY A 78 -7.27 43.40 -10.68
C GLY A 78 -8.54 42.79 -10.09
N GLY A 79 -8.45 41.54 -9.61
CA GLY A 79 -9.54 40.76 -9.01
C GLY A 79 -9.23 40.20 -7.61
N ALA A 80 -8.54 40.98 -6.76
CA ALA A 80 -8.07 40.52 -5.45
C ALA A 80 -9.17 39.92 -4.55
N ALA A 81 -10.41 40.43 -4.66
CA ALA A 81 -11.56 39.93 -3.89
C ALA A 81 -11.98 38.50 -4.27
N LEU A 82 -11.60 37.99 -5.45
CA LEU A 82 -11.95 36.65 -5.92
C LEU A 82 -10.85 35.61 -5.64
N MET A 83 -9.64 36.07 -5.29
CA MET A 83 -8.46 35.22 -5.14
C MET A 83 -8.64 34.15 -4.07
N SER A 84 -9.10 34.56 -2.87
CA SER A 84 -9.34 33.63 -1.75
C SER A 84 -10.34 32.53 -2.11
N GLY A 85 -11.46 32.89 -2.76
CA GLY A 85 -12.44 31.93 -3.25
C GLY A 85 -11.85 30.93 -4.25
N ILE A 86 -11.04 31.39 -5.21
CA ILE A 86 -10.38 30.51 -6.20
C ILE A 86 -9.36 29.58 -5.51
N SER A 87 -8.54 30.12 -4.61
CA SER A 87 -7.56 29.36 -3.82
C SER A 87 -8.25 28.28 -2.97
N ARG A 88 -9.42 28.56 -2.38
CA ARG A 88 -10.23 27.57 -1.65
C ARG A 88 -10.75 26.45 -2.56
N GLU A 89 -11.22 26.75 -3.77
CA GLU A 89 -11.68 25.71 -4.70
C GLU A 89 -10.53 24.83 -5.20
N ILE A 90 -9.35 25.41 -5.46
CA ILE A 90 -8.14 24.64 -5.78
C ILE A 90 -7.77 23.74 -4.60
N ALA A 91 -7.79 24.27 -3.38
CA ALA A 91 -7.54 23.48 -2.18
C ALA A 91 -8.49 22.30 -2.05
N ARG A 92 -9.80 22.49 -2.29
CA ARG A 92 -10.80 21.40 -2.26
C ARG A 92 -10.45 20.27 -3.23
N ILE A 93 -9.95 20.59 -4.43
CA ILE A 93 -9.49 19.57 -5.39
C ILE A 93 -8.34 18.75 -4.79
N HIS A 94 -7.36 19.41 -4.18
CA HIS A 94 -6.24 18.72 -3.55
C HIS A 94 -6.67 17.89 -2.33
N VAL A 95 -7.59 18.41 -1.50
CA VAL A 95 -8.18 17.71 -0.36
C VAL A 95 -8.82 16.40 -0.83
N TRP A 96 -9.66 16.46 -1.86
CA TRP A 96 -10.38 15.30 -2.38
C TRP A 96 -9.43 14.21 -2.90
N ARG A 97 -8.31 14.60 -3.51
CA ARG A 97 -7.29 13.68 -4.02
C ARG A 97 -6.31 13.17 -2.96
N GLY A 98 -6.47 13.60 -1.69
CA GLY A 98 -5.55 13.29 -0.61
C GLY A 98 -4.18 13.98 -0.71
N ASP A 99 -4.01 14.99 -1.57
CA ASP A 99 -2.78 15.80 -1.64
C ASP A 99 -2.78 16.86 -0.54
N THR A 100 -2.46 16.40 0.67
CA THR A 100 -2.55 17.21 1.89
C THR A 100 -1.60 18.40 1.90
N THR A 101 -0.46 18.29 1.25
CA THR A 101 0.57 19.35 1.24
C THR A 101 0.12 20.50 0.35
N SER A 102 -0.29 20.21 -0.88
CA SER A 102 -0.79 21.24 -1.79
C SER A 102 -2.09 21.86 -1.26
N ALA A 103 -2.99 21.05 -0.68
CA ALA A 103 -4.20 21.55 -0.04
C ALA A 103 -3.89 22.55 1.09
N ALA A 104 -2.95 22.21 1.98
CA ALA A 104 -2.57 23.09 3.09
C ALA A 104 -1.95 24.40 2.59
N LEU A 105 -1.09 24.35 1.57
CA LEU A 105 -0.49 25.55 0.96
C LEU A 105 -1.54 26.46 0.33
N GLU A 106 -2.50 25.89 -0.40
CA GLU A 106 -3.58 26.65 -1.04
C GLU A 106 -4.56 27.25 -0.02
N LEU A 107 -4.84 26.56 1.09
CA LEU A 107 -5.64 27.13 2.18
C LEU A 107 -4.89 28.22 2.95
N LEU A 108 -3.58 28.09 3.17
CA LEU A 108 -2.77 29.16 3.77
C LEU A 108 -2.79 30.41 2.89
N ARG A 109 -2.67 30.22 1.57
CA ARG A 109 -2.83 31.31 0.60
C ARG A 109 -4.21 31.94 0.69
N ALA A 110 -5.28 31.15 0.68
CA ALA A 110 -6.65 31.66 0.80
C ALA A 110 -6.86 32.47 2.09
N LEU A 111 -6.30 32.01 3.22
CA LEU A 111 -6.37 32.73 4.50
C LEU A 111 -5.67 34.10 4.44
N VAL A 112 -4.49 34.16 3.83
CA VAL A 112 -3.74 35.42 3.66
C VAL A 112 -4.48 36.38 2.72
N GLU A 113 -5.04 35.85 1.63
CA GLU A 113 -5.83 36.62 0.66
C GLU A 113 -7.12 37.17 1.30
N ALA A 114 -7.81 36.36 2.11
CA ALA A 114 -9.01 36.77 2.84
C ALA A 114 -8.73 37.80 3.94
N ASP A 115 -7.62 37.66 4.66
CA ASP A 115 -7.20 38.65 5.66
C ASP A 115 -6.83 39.99 4.99
N ALA A 116 -6.11 39.94 3.87
CA ALA A 116 -5.72 41.12 3.11
C ALA A 116 -6.91 41.87 2.49
N SER A 117 -7.99 41.16 2.12
CA SER A 117 -9.22 41.78 1.60
C SER A 117 -10.08 42.42 2.69
N GLY A 118 -9.86 42.05 3.96
CA GLY A 118 -10.71 42.45 5.09
C GLY A 118 -12.09 41.78 5.11
N ASP A 119 -12.35 40.82 4.21
CA ASP A 119 -13.62 40.12 4.13
C ASP A 119 -13.71 39.01 5.20
N ARG A 120 -14.46 39.31 6.26
CA ARG A 120 -14.67 38.36 7.35
C ARG A 120 -15.47 37.13 6.95
N ALA A 121 -16.33 37.21 5.94
CA ALA A 121 -17.08 36.05 5.45
C ALA A 121 -16.13 35.07 4.76
N ASP A 122 -15.24 35.61 3.94
CA ASP A 122 -14.24 34.83 3.21
C ASP A 122 -13.17 34.24 4.14
N LEU A 123 -12.78 34.97 5.19
CA LEU A 123 -11.92 34.47 6.26
C LEU A 123 -12.60 33.30 7.00
N ALA A 124 -13.87 33.46 7.40
CA ALA A 124 -14.62 32.43 8.09
C ALA A 124 -14.79 31.16 7.22
N ALA A 125 -15.04 31.33 5.92
CA ALA A 125 -15.14 30.23 4.97
C ALA A 125 -13.78 29.52 4.75
N SER A 126 -12.68 30.26 4.75
CA SER A 126 -11.31 29.68 4.68
C SER A 126 -10.97 28.87 5.92
N ILE A 127 -11.36 29.33 7.12
CA ILE A 127 -11.20 28.58 8.37
C ILE A 127 -12.06 27.30 8.33
N ALA A 128 -13.30 27.37 7.83
CA ALA A 128 -14.17 26.21 7.69
C ALA A 128 -13.55 25.13 6.78
N GLU A 129 -12.98 25.53 5.64
CA GLU A 129 -12.29 24.60 4.73
C GLU A 129 -11.01 24.01 5.34
N PHE A 130 -10.29 24.77 6.18
CA PHE A 130 -9.16 24.23 6.93
C PHE A 130 -9.60 23.16 7.96
N GLY A 131 -10.75 23.36 8.61
CA GLY A 131 -11.38 22.31 9.42
C GLY A 131 -11.68 21.06 8.59
N ARG A 132 -12.23 21.25 7.39
CA ARG A 132 -12.53 20.17 6.46
C ARG A 132 -11.29 19.42 5.96
N LEU A 133 -10.18 20.09 5.63
CA LEU A 133 -8.93 19.42 5.28
C LEU A 133 -8.49 18.44 6.39
N ASN A 134 -8.61 18.84 7.66
CA ASN A 134 -8.25 17.94 8.77
C ASN A 134 -9.22 16.76 8.85
N LEU A 135 -10.52 16.99 8.64
CA LEU A 135 -11.53 15.93 8.58
C LEU A 135 -11.22 14.90 7.49
N GLU A 136 -11.01 15.36 6.25
CA GLU A 136 -10.79 14.51 5.07
C GLU A 136 -9.44 13.75 5.14
N THR A 137 -8.53 14.17 6.03
CA THR A 137 -7.23 13.52 6.26
C THR A 137 -7.16 12.69 7.54
N GLY A 138 -8.30 12.48 8.21
CA GLY A 138 -8.39 11.65 9.42
C GLY A 138 -7.90 12.33 10.70
N ARG A 139 -7.58 13.62 10.66
CA ARG A 139 -7.15 14.41 11.82
C ARG A 139 -8.35 14.98 12.55
N TYR A 140 -9.25 14.11 13.00
CA TYR A 140 -10.56 14.49 13.53
C TYR A 140 -10.50 15.44 14.73
N GLU A 141 -9.59 15.22 15.68
CA GLU A 141 -9.41 16.11 16.84
C GLU A 141 -8.95 17.51 16.41
N ALA A 142 -8.07 17.60 15.40
CA ALA A 142 -7.65 18.89 14.84
C ALA A 142 -8.79 19.59 14.10
N ALA A 143 -9.59 18.83 13.33
CA ALA A 143 -10.79 19.34 12.67
C ALA A 143 -11.77 19.93 13.69
N LEU A 144 -12.07 19.19 14.76
CA LEU A 144 -12.98 19.61 15.82
C LEU A 144 -12.49 20.88 16.51
N ARG A 145 -11.19 20.97 16.87
CA ARG A 145 -10.60 22.19 17.45
C ARG A 145 -10.77 23.42 16.56
N VAL A 146 -10.64 23.28 15.24
CA VAL A 146 -10.81 24.39 14.30
C VAL A 146 -12.27 24.78 14.18
N ILE A 147 -13.16 23.79 14.04
CA ILE A 147 -14.60 23.99 13.88
C ILE A 147 -15.22 24.60 15.14
N ASP A 148 -14.87 24.13 16.34
CA ASP A 148 -15.37 24.66 17.60
C ASP A 148 -14.92 26.10 17.82
N ARG A 149 -13.70 26.45 17.42
CA ARG A 149 -13.24 27.86 17.44
C ARG A 149 -13.99 28.74 16.45
N LEU A 150 -14.42 28.20 15.32
CA LEU A 150 -15.24 28.92 14.35
C LEU A 150 -16.66 29.16 14.88
N LEU A 151 -17.22 28.18 15.58
CA LEU A 151 -18.56 28.21 16.16
C LEU A 151 -18.65 28.97 17.50
N ASP A 152 -17.52 29.26 18.15
CA ASP A 152 -17.45 30.00 19.41
C ASP A 152 -18.19 31.35 19.33
N PRO A 153 -19.32 31.52 20.05
CA PRO A 153 -20.09 32.76 20.03
C PRO A 153 -19.28 33.98 20.48
N GLY A 154 -18.29 33.79 21.35
CA GLY A 154 -17.43 34.87 21.84
C GLY A 154 -16.49 35.46 20.78
N ARG A 155 -16.28 34.75 19.66
CA ARG A 155 -15.45 35.20 18.54
C ARG A 155 -16.24 35.85 17.41
N GLY A 156 -17.55 35.57 17.32
CA GLY A 156 -18.42 36.14 16.31
C GLY A 156 -18.08 35.78 14.86
N LEU A 157 -17.22 34.79 14.61
CA LEU A 157 -16.84 34.40 13.23
C LEU A 157 -17.97 33.65 12.52
N ALA A 158 -18.74 32.83 13.24
CA ALA A 158 -19.87 32.09 12.68
C ALA A 158 -20.95 32.99 12.06
N THR A 159 -21.10 34.24 12.53
CA THR A 159 -22.10 35.19 11.99
C THR A 159 -21.74 35.68 10.59
N HIS A 160 -20.47 35.55 10.19
CA HIS A 160 -19.98 35.92 8.88
C HIS A 160 -20.05 34.79 7.85
N LEU A 161 -20.33 33.55 8.27
CA LEU A 161 -20.43 32.41 7.35
C LEU A 161 -21.57 32.61 6.36
N GLY A 162 -21.34 32.24 5.09
CA GLY A 162 -22.39 32.15 4.07
C GLY A 162 -23.46 31.13 4.42
N GLU A 163 -24.59 31.16 3.73
CA GLU A 163 -25.72 30.25 3.99
C GLU A 163 -25.32 28.77 3.90
N ARG A 164 -24.49 28.43 2.91
CA ARG A 164 -23.98 27.08 2.70
C ARG A 164 -23.04 26.65 3.83
N GLU A 165 -22.09 27.50 4.22
CA GLU A 165 -21.15 27.19 5.30
C GLU A 165 -21.85 27.09 6.66
N ARG A 166 -22.91 27.89 6.91
CA ARG A 166 -23.73 27.77 8.12
C ARG A 166 -24.41 26.42 8.26
N SER A 167 -24.78 25.77 7.15
CA SER A 167 -25.30 24.40 7.16
C SER A 167 -24.19 23.35 7.31
N ARG A 168 -23.06 23.54 6.61
CA ARG A 168 -21.98 22.54 6.57
C ARG A 168 -21.08 22.49 7.79
N VAL A 169 -20.82 23.61 8.46
CA VAL A 169 -19.90 23.63 9.61
C VAL A 169 -20.43 22.76 10.76
N PRO A 170 -21.73 22.83 11.15
CA PRO A 170 -22.31 21.91 12.13
C PRO A 170 -22.34 20.43 11.70
N LEU A 171 -22.45 20.18 10.39
CA LEU A 171 -22.38 18.83 9.81
C LEU A 171 -20.96 18.28 9.94
N ASN A 172 -19.95 19.01 9.47
CA ASN A 172 -18.53 18.61 9.53
C ASN A 172 -18.08 18.37 10.97
N ARG A 173 -18.60 19.16 11.93
CA ARG A 173 -18.37 18.96 13.36
C ARG A 173 -18.77 17.54 13.80
N ARG A 174 -19.94 17.07 13.36
CA ARG A 174 -20.47 15.75 13.70
C ARG A 174 -19.73 14.63 12.99
N GLU A 175 -19.32 14.84 11.74
CA GLU A 175 -18.43 13.88 11.07
C GLU A 175 -17.11 13.71 11.83
N ALA A 176 -16.54 14.79 12.37
CA ALA A 176 -15.33 14.70 13.16
C ALA A 176 -15.56 13.89 14.46
N LEU A 177 -16.70 14.10 15.13
CA LEU A 177 -17.09 13.33 16.33
C LEU A 177 -17.29 11.85 16.01
N VAL A 178 -17.98 11.54 14.91
CA VAL A 178 -18.12 10.15 14.41
C VAL A 178 -16.76 9.53 14.13
N GLY A 179 -15.85 10.26 13.49
CA GLY A 179 -14.47 9.79 13.24
C GLY A 179 -13.67 9.52 14.50
N MET A 180 -13.99 10.20 15.61
CA MET A 180 -13.42 9.96 16.94
C MET A 180 -14.16 8.86 17.73
N ALA A 181 -15.17 8.23 17.15
CA ALA A 181 -16.09 7.30 17.81
C ALA A 181 -16.85 7.90 19.01
N ASP A 182 -17.04 9.23 19.03
CA ASP A 182 -17.88 9.93 20.01
C ASP A 182 -19.31 10.11 19.47
N PHE A 183 -20.02 8.98 19.40
CA PHE A 183 -21.35 8.91 18.78
C PHE A 183 -22.43 9.63 19.59
N GLU A 184 -22.29 9.69 20.92
CA GLU A 184 -23.22 10.43 21.77
C GLU A 184 -23.12 11.94 21.50
N ALA A 185 -21.91 12.50 21.46
CA ALA A 185 -21.71 13.90 21.12
C ALA A 185 -22.10 14.22 19.67
N ALA A 186 -21.96 13.27 18.74
CA ALA A 186 -22.40 13.45 17.35
C ALA A 186 -23.93 13.56 17.24
N LEU A 187 -24.67 12.82 18.08
CA LEU A 187 -26.14 12.87 18.15
C LEU A 187 -26.68 14.07 18.92
N ASP A 188 -25.90 14.65 19.82
CA ASP A 188 -26.32 15.81 20.60
C ASP A 188 -26.79 16.97 19.69
N GLY A 189 -28.03 17.42 19.90
CA GLY A 189 -28.71 18.45 19.10
C GLY A 189 -28.79 18.16 17.59
N ILE A 190 -28.61 16.91 17.12
CA ILE A 190 -28.60 16.61 15.68
C ILE A 190 -29.94 16.94 15.00
N ASP A 191 -31.06 16.73 15.70
CA ASP A 191 -32.39 17.02 15.19
C ASP A 191 -32.63 18.52 15.03
N ASP A 192 -32.08 19.36 15.92
CA ASP A 192 -32.13 20.82 15.78
C ASP A 192 -31.34 21.29 14.55
N VAL A 193 -30.19 20.64 14.27
CA VAL A 193 -29.38 20.97 13.09
C VAL A 193 -30.03 20.49 11.80
N ILE A 194 -30.68 19.33 11.82
CA ILE A 194 -31.52 18.86 10.72
C ILE A 194 -32.66 19.86 10.46
N ALA A 195 -33.37 20.28 11.51
CA ALA A 195 -34.47 21.23 11.39
C ALA A 195 -34.02 22.62 10.91
N ALA A 196 -32.81 23.06 11.28
CA ALA A 196 -32.23 24.32 10.85
C ALA A 196 -31.67 24.28 9.41
N THR A 197 -31.52 23.10 8.81
CA THR A 197 -30.95 22.95 7.47
C THR A 197 -32.01 23.21 6.39
N PRO A 198 -31.80 24.18 5.46
CA PRO A 198 -32.75 24.46 4.39
C PRO A 198 -33.07 23.24 3.52
N ALA A 199 -34.34 23.05 3.16
CA ALA A 199 -34.78 21.92 2.32
C ALA A 199 -34.15 21.90 0.91
N GLY A 200 -33.68 23.06 0.42
CA GLY A 200 -32.93 23.15 -0.84
C GLY A 200 -31.56 22.45 -0.76
N PHE A 201 -30.97 22.29 0.42
CA PHE A 201 -29.69 21.62 0.61
C PHE A 201 -29.89 20.13 0.80
N ARG A 202 -30.32 19.45 -0.29
CA ARG A 202 -30.67 18.02 -0.26
C ARG A 202 -29.53 17.13 0.20
N ARG A 203 -28.31 17.36 -0.31
CA ARG A 203 -27.12 16.58 0.08
C ARG A 203 -26.76 16.75 1.55
N ASP A 204 -26.79 17.97 2.07
CA ASP A 204 -26.46 18.23 3.47
C ASP A 204 -27.53 17.60 4.39
N ASN A 205 -28.82 17.65 4.00
CA ASN A 205 -29.91 16.93 4.67
C ASN A 205 -29.74 15.40 4.64
N PHE A 206 -29.28 14.84 3.53
CA PHE A 206 -28.98 13.42 3.38
C PHE A 206 -27.85 13.02 4.33
N VAL A 207 -26.72 13.72 4.30
CA VAL A 207 -25.53 13.38 5.10
C VAL A 207 -25.80 13.50 6.61
N LEU A 208 -26.55 14.50 7.07
CA LEU A 208 -26.91 14.62 8.50
C LEU A 208 -27.71 13.41 9.01
N ARG A 209 -28.65 12.89 8.20
CA ARG A 209 -29.43 11.70 8.55
C ARG A 209 -28.59 10.44 8.48
N LEU A 210 -27.64 10.39 7.55
CA LEU A 210 -26.67 9.31 7.46
C LEU A 210 -25.75 9.26 8.69
N ILE A 211 -25.27 10.42 9.15
CA ILE A 211 -24.52 10.58 10.41
C ILE A 211 -25.37 10.10 11.59
N LYS A 212 -26.66 10.49 11.65
CA LYS A 212 -27.61 10.03 12.67
C LYS A 212 -27.73 8.51 12.67
N ALA A 213 -27.96 7.91 11.50
CA ALA A 213 -28.08 6.46 11.33
C ALA A 213 -26.81 5.72 11.79
N ARG A 214 -25.63 6.15 11.31
CA ARG A 214 -24.33 5.56 11.68
C ARG A 214 -24.09 5.63 13.20
N SER A 215 -24.38 6.79 13.81
CA SER A 215 -24.16 7.00 15.24
C SER A 215 -25.14 6.17 16.10
N LEU A 216 -26.41 6.08 15.71
CA LEU A 216 -27.39 5.22 16.38
C LEU A 216 -27.02 3.74 16.29
N GLY A 217 -26.58 3.28 15.11
CA GLY A 217 -26.14 1.90 14.92
C GLY A 217 -24.90 1.55 15.76
N ALA A 218 -23.94 2.48 15.84
CA ALA A 218 -22.75 2.29 16.69
C ALA A 218 -23.07 2.20 18.19
N LEU A 219 -24.17 2.82 18.62
CA LEU A 219 -24.70 2.72 19.99
C LEU A 219 -25.64 1.52 20.19
N GLY A 220 -25.81 0.65 19.18
CA GLY A 220 -26.68 -0.53 19.23
C GLY A 220 -28.18 -0.23 19.16
N ARG A 221 -28.56 0.96 18.68
CA ARG A 221 -29.97 1.38 18.50
C ARG A 221 -30.45 1.09 17.09
N ASP A 222 -30.35 -0.17 16.68
CA ASP A 222 -30.46 -0.61 15.28
C ASP A 222 -31.80 -0.23 14.61
N THR A 223 -32.93 -0.34 15.32
CA THR A 223 -34.24 0.05 14.80
C THR A 223 -34.32 1.54 14.46
N GLU A 224 -33.77 2.40 15.34
CA GLU A 224 -33.74 3.84 15.13
C GLU A 224 -32.73 4.23 14.06
N ALA A 225 -31.61 3.52 14.00
CA ALA A 225 -30.60 3.68 12.95
C ALA A 225 -31.18 3.39 11.58
N MET A 226 -31.96 2.31 11.45
CA MET A 226 -32.60 1.93 10.20
C MET A 226 -33.71 2.92 9.81
N ALA A 227 -34.49 3.41 10.77
CA ALA A 227 -35.46 4.47 10.51
C ALA A 227 -34.78 5.77 10.01
N ALA A 228 -33.65 6.16 10.61
CA ALA A 228 -32.88 7.33 10.16
C ALA A 228 -32.25 7.14 8.78
N LEU A 229 -31.80 5.92 8.45
CA LEU A 229 -31.29 5.59 7.12
C LEU A 229 -32.42 5.62 6.06
N ASP A 230 -33.61 5.13 6.38
CA ASP A 230 -34.77 5.23 5.50
C ASP A 230 -35.22 6.69 5.30
N GLU A 231 -35.16 7.51 6.35
CA GLU A 231 -35.36 8.96 6.21
C GLU A 231 -34.31 9.58 5.29
N ALA A 232 -33.02 9.19 5.43
CA ALA A 232 -31.94 9.68 4.58
C ALA A 232 -32.21 9.40 3.09
N LYS A 233 -32.68 8.18 2.76
CA LYS A 233 -33.00 7.78 1.36
C LYS A 233 -33.98 8.73 0.67
N THR A 234 -34.88 9.38 1.40
CA THR A 234 -35.84 10.35 0.82
C THR A 234 -35.19 11.64 0.29
N TRP A 235 -33.96 11.92 0.73
CA TRP A 235 -33.18 13.10 0.35
C TRP A 235 -32.18 12.85 -0.78
N MET A 236 -31.96 11.59 -1.16
CA MET A 236 -31.02 11.21 -2.22
C MET A 236 -31.41 11.83 -3.58
N ALA A 237 -30.41 11.97 -4.44
CA ALA A 237 -30.61 12.24 -5.85
C ALA A 237 -31.17 11.00 -6.56
N THR A 238 -31.81 11.21 -7.71
CA THR A 238 -32.32 10.10 -8.54
C THR A 238 -31.22 9.41 -9.36
N ASP A 239 -30.01 9.99 -9.40
CA ASP A 239 -28.87 9.44 -10.13
C ASP A 239 -28.29 8.20 -9.39
N PRO A 240 -28.32 7.01 -10.01
CA PRO A 240 -27.77 5.79 -9.41
C PRO A 240 -26.24 5.81 -9.25
N LEU A 241 -25.52 6.70 -9.94
CA LEU A 241 -24.06 6.84 -9.83
C LEU A 241 -23.63 7.95 -8.86
N SER A 242 -24.60 8.54 -8.14
CA SER A 242 -24.34 9.64 -7.22
C SER A 242 -23.52 9.19 -5.99
N PHE A 243 -22.75 10.14 -5.45
CA PHE A 243 -21.99 9.96 -4.21
C PHE A 243 -22.87 9.47 -3.05
N GLU A 244 -24.11 9.94 -2.99
CA GLU A 244 -25.10 9.58 -1.99
C GLU A 244 -25.41 8.07 -1.99
N VAL A 245 -25.39 7.41 -3.15
CA VAL A 245 -25.61 5.96 -3.25
C VAL A 245 -24.49 5.18 -2.56
N SER A 246 -23.22 5.54 -2.84
CA SER A 246 -22.07 4.88 -2.24
C SER A 246 -21.99 5.10 -0.73
N GLU A 247 -22.23 6.32 -0.25
CA GLU A 247 -22.27 6.62 1.18
C GLU A 247 -23.40 5.88 1.90
N LYS A 248 -24.60 5.84 1.29
CA LYS A 248 -25.73 5.07 1.81
C LYS A 248 -25.37 3.58 1.91
N ASN A 249 -24.68 3.02 0.91
CA ASN A 249 -24.28 1.62 0.91
C ASN A 249 -23.27 1.30 2.02
N VAL A 250 -22.36 2.21 2.38
CA VAL A 250 -21.46 2.00 3.53
C VAL A 250 -22.23 1.88 4.83
N VAL A 251 -23.16 2.80 5.10
CA VAL A 251 -23.95 2.77 6.34
C VAL A 251 -24.94 1.61 6.34
N GLU A 252 -25.58 1.31 5.21
CA GLU A 252 -26.45 0.14 5.10
C GLU A 252 -25.67 -1.15 5.35
N GLY A 253 -24.51 -1.33 4.73
CA GLY A 253 -23.66 -2.48 4.98
C GLY A 253 -23.18 -2.57 6.43
N TYR A 254 -22.89 -1.44 7.07
CA TYR A 254 -22.59 -1.41 8.50
C TYR A 254 -23.77 -1.88 9.36
N LEU A 255 -25.00 -1.43 9.07
CA LEU A 255 -26.20 -1.80 9.84
C LEU A 255 -26.63 -3.24 9.57
N LEU A 256 -26.48 -3.72 8.34
CA LEU A 256 -26.81 -5.10 7.95
C LEU A 256 -25.79 -6.11 8.44
N ARG A 257 -24.55 -5.69 8.79
CA ARG A 257 -23.44 -6.57 9.19
C ARG A 257 -23.83 -7.69 10.17
N LYS A 258 -24.74 -7.44 11.12
CA LYS A 258 -25.19 -8.45 12.09
C LYS A 258 -26.40 -9.27 11.63
N SER A 259 -27.33 -8.67 10.91
CA SER A 259 -28.61 -9.28 10.54
C SER A 259 -28.56 -10.00 9.20
N ASP A 260 -27.85 -9.43 8.23
CA ASP A 260 -27.69 -9.94 6.87
C ASP A 260 -26.27 -9.64 6.32
N PRO A 261 -25.27 -10.43 6.73
CA PRO A 261 -23.87 -10.13 6.43
C PRO A 261 -23.47 -10.31 4.96
N GLU A 262 -24.23 -11.06 4.15
CA GLU A 262 -23.94 -11.19 2.71
C GLU A 262 -24.41 -9.94 1.96
N ASP A 263 -25.64 -9.49 2.21
CA ASP A 263 -26.14 -8.21 1.66
C ASP A 263 -25.26 -7.03 2.12
N ALA A 264 -24.73 -7.11 3.35
CA ALA A 264 -23.76 -6.13 3.84
C ALA A 264 -22.47 -6.10 3.00
N VAL A 265 -21.91 -7.27 2.67
CA VAL A 265 -20.72 -7.37 1.80
C VAL A 265 -21.02 -6.78 0.43
N ASP A 266 -22.14 -7.15 -0.19
CA ASP A 266 -22.52 -6.65 -1.52
C ASP A 266 -22.67 -5.12 -1.52
N ALA A 267 -23.31 -4.54 -0.50
CA ALA A 267 -23.42 -3.09 -0.37
C ALA A 267 -22.04 -2.43 -0.26
N LEU A 268 -21.15 -2.97 0.58
CA LEU A 268 -19.82 -2.42 0.83
C LEU A 268 -18.88 -2.55 -0.37
N GLU A 269 -18.94 -3.65 -1.12
CA GLU A 269 -18.14 -3.84 -2.33
C GLU A 269 -18.56 -2.86 -3.44
N ASN A 270 -19.87 -2.68 -3.63
CA ASN A 270 -20.40 -1.68 -4.57
C ASN A 270 -19.97 -0.25 -4.20
N ALA A 271 -19.97 0.09 -2.91
CA ALA A 271 -19.49 1.39 -2.44
C ALA A 271 -17.99 1.55 -2.68
N LEU A 272 -17.21 0.52 -2.34
CA LEU A 272 -15.75 0.53 -2.44
C LEU A 272 -15.27 0.69 -3.88
N GLU A 273 -15.86 -0.05 -4.83
CA GLU A 273 -15.55 0.07 -6.26
C GLU A 273 -15.71 1.54 -6.71
N ARG A 274 -16.83 2.16 -6.35
CA ARG A 274 -17.08 3.56 -6.72
C ARG A 274 -16.09 4.54 -6.09
N PHE A 275 -15.77 4.40 -4.80
CA PHE A 275 -14.80 5.29 -4.15
C PHE A 275 -13.39 5.14 -4.71
N VAL A 276 -13.01 3.93 -5.13
CA VAL A 276 -11.73 3.70 -5.81
C VAL A 276 -11.72 4.39 -7.18
N ASP A 277 -12.80 4.25 -7.95
CA ASP A 277 -12.92 4.87 -9.28
C ASP A 277 -12.93 6.40 -9.20
N ASP A 278 -13.58 6.96 -8.20
CA ASP A 278 -13.67 8.41 -7.97
C ASP A 278 -12.45 8.99 -7.22
N ASP A 279 -11.46 8.17 -6.86
CA ASP A 279 -10.26 8.55 -6.09
C ASP A 279 -10.61 9.30 -4.78
N LEU A 280 -11.50 8.71 -3.99
CA LEU A 280 -12.01 9.26 -2.72
C LEU A 280 -11.41 8.53 -1.50
N PRO A 281 -10.16 8.84 -1.09
CA PRO A 281 -9.39 8.02 -0.17
C PRO A 281 -10.04 7.86 1.20
N ARG A 282 -10.57 8.91 1.83
CA ARG A 282 -11.22 8.81 3.15
C ARG A 282 -12.39 7.82 3.11
N HIS A 283 -13.27 7.97 2.12
CA HIS A 283 -14.46 7.14 1.94
C HIS A 283 -14.08 5.70 1.60
N GLU A 284 -13.05 5.53 0.77
CA GLU A 284 -12.43 4.23 0.49
C GLU A 284 -11.95 3.54 1.77
N PHE A 285 -11.22 4.24 2.64
CA PHE A 285 -10.74 3.67 3.90
C PHE A 285 -11.87 3.27 4.85
N ASP A 286 -12.87 4.13 5.02
CA ASP A 286 -14.05 3.84 5.84
C ASP A 286 -14.78 2.57 5.32
N ALA A 287 -15.01 2.48 4.02
CA ALA A 287 -15.64 1.32 3.40
C ALA A 287 -14.81 0.03 3.58
N ARG A 288 -13.48 0.10 3.39
CA ARG A 288 -12.57 -1.04 3.59
C ARG A 288 -12.56 -1.53 5.03
N ILE A 289 -12.59 -0.62 6.01
CA ILE A 289 -12.61 -0.98 7.43
C ILE A 289 -13.90 -1.75 7.76
N VAL A 290 -15.05 -1.24 7.31
CA VAL A 290 -16.33 -1.91 7.56
C VAL A 290 -16.38 -3.26 6.83
N LEU A 291 -15.97 -3.31 5.56
CA LEU A 291 -15.91 -4.54 4.76
C LEU A 291 -14.98 -5.58 5.39
N ALA A 292 -13.78 -5.18 5.84
CA ALA A 292 -12.85 -6.07 6.51
C ALA A 292 -13.47 -6.68 7.77
N GLY A 293 -14.16 -5.87 8.58
CA GLY A 293 -14.87 -6.34 9.75
C GLY A 293 -16.00 -7.32 9.40
N THR A 294 -16.85 -7.00 8.42
CA THR A 294 -17.94 -7.88 7.98
C THR A 294 -17.42 -9.21 7.44
N LEU A 295 -16.35 -9.17 6.64
CA LEU A 295 -15.70 -10.38 6.12
C LEU A 295 -15.06 -11.22 7.23
N ALA A 296 -14.49 -10.57 8.25
CA ALA A 296 -13.94 -11.25 9.41
C ALA A 296 -15.04 -11.97 10.21
N ASP A 297 -16.18 -11.33 10.44
CA ASP A 297 -17.34 -11.93 11.12
C ASP A 297 -17.90 -13.14 10.35
N LEU A 298 -17.82 -13.12 9.02
CA LEU A 298 -18.17 -14.25 8.13
C LEU A 298 -17.10 -15.36 8.08
N GLY A 299 -15.97 -15.21 8.77
CA GLY A 299 -14.84 -16.15 8.71
C GLY A 299 -14.07 -16.11 7.38
N ARG A 300 -14.32 -15.12 6.50
CA ARG A 300 -13.64 -14.93 5.20
C ARG A 300 -12.31 -14.19 5.37
N ARG A 301 -11.44 -14.76 6.20
CA ARG A 301 -10.25 -14.10 6.72
C ARG A 301 -9.31 -13.55 5.64
N ASP A 302 -9.00 -14.33 4.62
CA ASP A 302 -8.09 -13.90 3.53
C ASP A 302 -8.60 -12.64 2.81
N ARG A 303 -9.92 -12.49 2.65
CA ARG A 303 -10.52 -11.31 2.01
C ARG A 303 -10.47 -10.10 2.95
N ALA A 304 -10.77 -10.30 4.24
CA ALA A 304 -10.67 -9.26 5.26
C ALA A 304 -9.23 -8.70 5.34
N GLU A 305 -8.24 -9.59 5.31
CA GLU A 305 -6.82 -9.22 5.35
C GLU A 305 -6.40 -8.41 4.13
N ARG A 306 -6.78 -8.84 2.92
CA ARG A 306 -6.51 -8.06 1.71
C ARG A 306 -7.08 -6.63 1.80
N CYS A 307 -8.28 -6.47 2.35
CA CYS A 307 -8.87 -5.14 2.54
C CYS A 307 -8.00 -4.25 3.43
N VAL A 308 -7.50 -4.79 4.55
CA VAL A 308 -6.63 -4.06 5.50
C VAL A 308 -5.27 -3.76 4.90
N VAL A 309 -4.65 -4.72 4.20
CA VAL A 309 -3.33 -4.52 3.57
C VAL A 309 -3.41 -3.44 2.50
N GLU A 310 -4.38 -3.53 1.60
CA GLU A 310 -4.57 -2.52 0.57
C GLU A 310 -4.83 -1.14 1.18
N ALA A 311 -5.61 -1.05 2.26
CA ALA A 311 -5.82 0.20 2.99
C ALA A 311 -4.50 0.76 3.56
N LEU A 312 -3.68 -0.05 4.23
CA LEU A 312 -2.41 0.41 4.79
C LEU A 312 -1.43 0.88 3.71
N GLN A 313 -1.29 0.12 2.61
CA GLN A 313 -0.42 0.48 1.49
C GLN A 313 -0.88 1.78 0.83
N ARG A 314 -2.19 1.96 0.63
CA ARG A 314 -2.76 3.18 0.05
C ARG A 314 -2.55 4.39 0.97
N ALA A 315 -2.67 4.21 2.28
CA ALA A 315 -2.39 5.27 3.25
C ALA A 315 -0.91 5.66 3.25
N GLU A 316 0.01 4.70 3.13
CA GLU A 316 1.45 4.94 3.00
C GLU A 316 1.78 5.72 1.71
N ILE A 317 1.31 5.24 0.55
CA ILE A 317 1.53 5.87 -0.76
C ILE A 317 1.04 7.32 -0.77
N ARG A 318 -0.08 7.60 -0.09
CA ARG A 318 -0.70 8.93 -0.02
C ARG A 318 -0.19 9.77 1.17
N ASN A 319 0.72 9.24 2.00
CA ASN A 319 1.21 9.91 3.20
C ASN A 319 0.08 10.36 4.16
N LEU A 320 -0.83 9.44 4.47
CA LEU A 320 -2.00 9.64 5.34
C LEU A 320 -1.85 8.84 6.66
N PRO A 321 -0.97 9.25 7.58
CA PRO A 321 -0.66 8.47 8.78
C PRO A 321 -1.86 8.26 9.71
N ALA A 322 -2.74 9.26 9.86
CA ALA A 322 -3.95 9.14 10.69
C ALA A 322 -4.94 8.10 10.16
N MET A 323 -5.04 7.94 8.83
CA MET A 323 -5.86 6.89 8.21
C MET A 323 -5.24 5.52 8.44
N ALA A 324 -3.91 5.41 8.32
CA ALA A 324 -3.21 4.17 8.65
C ALA A 324 -3.42 3.78 10.12
N ASP A 325 -3.42 4.74 11.05
CA ASP A 325 -3.73 4.51 12.47
C ASP A 325 -5.16 4.01 12.68
N ALA A 326 -6.14 4.60 11.99
CA ALA A 326 -7.53 4.16 12.05
C ALA A 326 -7.70 2.73 11.52
N VAL A 327 -7.07 2.40 10.40
CA VAL A 327 -7.08 1.05 9.83
C VAL A 327 -6.43 0.05 10.78
N ARG A 328 -5.28 0.41 11.40
CA ARG A 328 -4.61 -0.41 12.42
C ARG A 328 -5.52 -0.66 13.62
N ALA A 329 -6.13 0.40 14.16
CA ALA A 329 -7.02 0.29 15.31
C ALA A 329 -8.22 -0.63 15.00
N ALA A 330 -8.85 -0.46 13.84
CA ALA A 330 -9.95 -1.30 13.41
C ALA A 330 -9.52 -2.77 13.25
N ALA A 331 -8.38 -3.03 12.60
CA ALA A 331 -7.82 -4.36 12.45
C ALA A 331 -7.64 -5.10 13.80
N LEU A 332 -7.20 -4.40 14.84
CA LEU A 332 -7.06 -4.96 16.19
C LEU A 332 -8.40 -5.36 16.82
N THR A 333 -9.51 -4.72 16.44
CA THR A 333 -10.84 -5.06 16.95
C THR A 333 -11.42 -6.35 16.36
N PHE A 334 -11.11 -6.67 15.11
CA PHE A 334 -11.63 -7.87 14.43
C PHE A 334 -10.76 -9.11 14.68
N TRP A 335 -9.51 -8.92 15.10
CA TRP A 335 -8.53 -9.98 15.32
C TRP A 335 -8.04 -10.00 16.78
N GLN A 336 -8.98 -10.09 17.73
CA GLN A 336 -8.65 -10.23 19.15
C GLN A 336 -7.85 -11.51 19.46
N ASP A 337 -7.10 -11.44 20.56
CA ASP A 337 -6.04 -12.30 21.13
C ASP A 337 -6.29 -13.82 21.31
N GLU A 338 -7.21 -14.46 20.60
CA GLU A 338 -7.42 -15.90 20.75
C GLU A 338 -6.34 -16.71 20.02
N HIS A 339 -5.33 -17.10 20.80
CA HIS A 339 -4.24 -18.09 20.58
C HIS A 339 -2.81 -17.55 20.35
N ILE A 340 -2.40 -16.50 21.06
CA ILE A 340 -0.97 -16.19 21.22
C ILE A 340 -0.29 -17.16 22.22
N ALA A 341 -1.03 -17.73 23.18
CA ALA A 341 -0.46 -18.49 24.30
C ALA A 341 -0.38 -20.02 24.12
N GLU A 342 -1.15 -20.62 23.22
CA GLU A 342 -1.05 -22.04 22.89
C GLU A 342 -0.98 -22.16 21.37
N LEU A 343 0.19 -22.54 20.84
CA LEU A 343 0.40 -23.32 19.60
C LEU A 343 1.81 -23.05 19.00
N ALA A 344 2.50 -24.14 18.72
CA ALA A 344 2.87 -24.44 17.34
C ALA A 344 2.48 -25.90 17.10
N PRO A 345 2.42 -26.36 15.84
CA PRO A 345 2.08 -25.69 14.58
C PRO A 345 0.66 -26.21 14.18
N GLU A 346 -0.07 -25.83 13.15
CA GLU A 346 0.30 -25.99 11.74
C GLU A 346 -0.32 -24.91 10.83
N ASP A 347 -1.42 -24.22 11.22
CA ASP A 347 -2.11 -23.29 10.29
C ASP A 347 -2.76 -22.04 10.94
N HIS A 348 -2.02 -21.12 11.60
CA HIS A 348 -2.68 -19.95 12.24
C HIS A 348 -2.04 -18.57 12.09
N VAL A 349 -2.93 -17.57 12.19
CA VAL A 349 -2.92 -16.16 11.79
C VAL A 349 -3.30 -15.29 13.01
N GLY A 350 -2.63 -14.15 13.27
CA GLY A 350 -2.82 -13.33 14.48
C GLY A 350 -1.85 -12.14 14.63
N VAL A 351 -2.04 -11.29 15.63
CA VAL A 351 -1.19 -10.11 15.91
C VAL A 351 -0.06 -10.48 16.89
N ARG A 352 1.15 -9.97 16.71
CA ARG A 352 2.27 -10.21 17.65
C ARG A 352 2.85 -8.92 18.20
N GLU A 353 3.00 -8.88 19.52
CA GLU A 353 3.61 -7.77 20.25
C GLU A 353 5.14 -7.80 20.16
N SER A 354 5.75 -6.61 20.06
CA SER A 354 7.14 -6.40 20.47
C SER A 354 7.15 -5.21 21.43
N ASP A 355 7.72 -5.38 22.62
CA ASP A 355 7.85 -4.33 23.64
C ASP A 355 6.50 -3.67 24.05
N GLY A 356 5.43 -4.46 24.16
CA GLY A 356 4.13 -4.02 24.69
C GLY A 356 3.20 -3.32 23.68
N ASN A 357 3.53 -3.32 22.38
CA ASN A 357 2.64 -2.90 21.30
C ASN A 357 2.60 -3.94 20.16
N ALA A 358 1.41 -4.17 19.60
CA ALA A 358 1.18 -4.98 18.40
C ALA A 358 1.93 -4.43 17.18
N ARG A 359 2.95 -5.15 16.69
CA ARG A 359 3.79 -4.69 15.56
C ARG A 359 3.52 -5.43 14.25
N PHE A 360 3.21 -6.72 14.31
CA PHE A 360 3.05 -7.53 13.10
C PHE A 360 1.71 -8.23 13.08
N LEU A 361 0.97 -8.09 11.98
CA LEU A 361 -0.21 -8.88 11.67
C LEU A 361 0.22 -10.08 10.82
N ILE A 362 0.26 -11.28 11.40
CA ILE A 362 0.54 -12.52 10.68
C ILE A 362 -0.62 -12.81 9.72
N LEU A 363 -0.31 -13.05 8.44
CA LEU A 363 -1.27 -13.39 7.37
C LEU A 363 -1.32 -14.90 7.09
N GLY A 364 -0.29 -15.66 7.44
CA GLY A 364 -0.27 -17.11 7.21
C GLY A 364 1.13 -17.73 7.27
N SER A 365 1.20 -19.05 7.19
CA SER A 365 2.46 -19.80 7.12
C SER A 365 2.97 -19.86 5.68
N LEU A 366 4.25 -19.54 5.47
CA LEU A 366 4.94 -19.71 4.18
C LEU A 366 5.67 -21.06 4.09
N GLY A 367 5.89 -21.71 5.24
CA GLY A 367 6.55 -23.02 5.33
C GLY A 367 7.23 -23.26 6.68
N ALA A 368 7.67 -24.50 6.90
CA ALA A 368 8.44 -24.91 8.07
C ALA A 368 9.81 -25.47 7.64
N GLY A 369 10.89 -24.88 8.14
CA GLY A 369 12.26 -25.35 7.92
C GLY A 369 12.84 -26.03 9.16
N GLY A 370 14.07 -26.58 9.03
CA GLY A 370 14.76 -27.29 10.12
C GLY A 370 14.98 -26.47 11.40
N PHE A 371 14.90 -25.14 11.32
CA PHE A 371 15.12 -24.22 12.45
C PHE A 371 13.85 -23.45 12.89
N GLY A 372 12.71 -23.60 12.21
CA GLY A 372 11.45 -22.95 12.62
C GLY A 372 10.47 -22.62 11.49
N ALA A 373 9.34 -22.01 11.87
CA ALA A 373 8.29 -21.60 10.95
C ALA A 373 8.57 -20.22 10.35
N VAL A 374 8.28 -20.07 9.05
CA VAL A 374 8.31 -18.80 8.33
C VAL A 374 6.88 -18.37 8.08
N GLN A 375 6.54 -17.15 8.45
CA GLN A 375 5.18 -16.61 8.35
C GLN A 375 5.16 -15.37 7.46
N ARG A 376 4.15 -15.23 6.62
CA ARG A 376 3.83 -13.96 5.95
C ARG A 376 3.13 -13.07 6.97
N ALA A 377 3.47 -11.79 6.99
CA ALA A 377 2.87 -10.82 7.88
C ALA A 377 2.89 -9.41 7.28
N VAL A 378 2.20 -8.48 7.93
CA VAL A 378 2.26 -7.04 7.64
C VAL A 378 2.89 -6.36 8.85
N ASP A 379 3.94 -5.58 8.62
CA ASP A 379 4.48 -4.69 9.65
C ASP A 379 3.53 -3.51 9.79
N LEU A 380 2.74 -3.48 10.87
CA LEU A 380 1.73 -2.45 11.11
C LEU A 380 2.36 -1.06 11.23
N ALA A 381 3.63 -0.94 11.62
CA ALA A 381 4.32 0.35 11.69
C ALA A 381 4.59 0.93 10.30
N THR A 382 4.76 0.09 9.28
CA THR A 382 5.12 0.52 7.91
C THR A 382 4.04 0.24 6.87
N GLY A 383 3.06 -0.61 7.14
CA GLY A 383 2.10 -1.11 6.15
C GLY A 383 2.68 -2.12 5.15
N SER A 384 3.98 -2.39 5.21
CA SER A 384 4.66 -3.28 4.28
C SER A 384 4.51 -4.75 4.67
N GLU A 385 4.32 -5.60 3.66
CA GLU A 385 4.39 -7.05 3.85
C GLU A 385 5.82 -7.51 4.15
N VAL A 386 5.92 -8.48 5.06
CA VAL A 386 7.16 -9.06 5.58
C VAL A 386 7.06 -10.58 5.70
N ALA A 387 8.20 -11.25 5.60
CA ALA A 387 8.37 -12.64 6.02
C ALA A 387 9.01 -12.65 7.42
N ILE A 388 8.39 -13.35 8.37
CA ILE A 388 8.84 -13.49 9.75
C ILE A 388 9.28 -14.92 9.99
N LYS A 389 10.57 -15.13 10.17
CA LYS A 389 11.17 -16.42 10.52
C LYS A 389 11.43 -16.45 12.02
N LYS A 390 10.84 -17.42 12.73
CA LYS A 390 11.02 -17.58 14.18
C LYS A 390 11.80 -18.84 14.49
N LEU A 391 12.88 -18.67 15.24
CA LEU A 391 13.68 -19.78 15.72
C LEU A 391 13.33 -20.00 17.19
N ARG A 392 12.51 -21.02 17.46
CA ARG A 392 12.14 -21.40 18.83
C ARG A 392 13.21 -22.31 19.43
N ARG A 393 13.44 -22.15 20.73
CA ARG A 393 14.12 -23.14 21.55
C ARG A 393 13.24 -24.39 21.63
N ARG A 394 13.60 -25.47 20.94
CA ARG A 394 12.98 -26.76 21.25
C ARG A 394 13.40 -27.17 22.66
N ALA A 395 12.46 -27.63 23.48
CA ALA A 395 12.70 -28.01 24.88
C ALA A 395 13.66 -29.21 25.03
N ASP A 396 13.86 -29.98 23.95
CA ASP A 396 14.73 -31.15 23.83
C ASP A 396 16.07 -30.86 23.11
N ALA A 397 16.28 -29.62 22.62
CA ALA A 397 17.50 -29.28 21.91
C ALA A 397 18.70 -29.16 22.88
N SER A 398 19.79 -29.85 22.56
CA SER A 398 21.02 -29.74 23.34
C SER A 398 21.56 -28.29 23.30
N PRO A 399 22.29 -27.83 24.32
CA PRO A 399 22.91 -26.50 24.35
C PRO A 399 23.75 -26.18 23.09
N GLU A 400 24.34 -27.20 22.47
CA GLU A 400 25.15 -27.09 21.26
C GLU A 400 24.30 -26.74 20.03
N VAL A 401 23.11 -27.34 19.88
CA VAL A 401 22.16 -27.04 18.77
C VAL A 401 21.66 -25.60 18.86
N MET A 402 21.38 -25.12 20.07
CA MET A 402 20.98 -23.74 20.29
C MET A 402 22.11 -22.75 19.97
N LYS A 403 23.35 -23.06 20.37
CA LYS A 403 24.52 -22.25 20.04
C LYS A 403 24.73 -22.13 18.53
N ILE A 404 24.50 -23.22 17.79
CA ILE A 404 24.55 -23.23 16.33
C ILE A 404 23.45 -22.33 15.74
N ALA A 405 22.19 -22.46 16.18
CA ALA A 405 21.08 -21.64 15.68
C ALA A 405 21.26 -20.13 15.94
N LEU A 406 21.70 -19.74 17.13
CA LEU A 406 22.00 -18.34 17.47
C LEU A 406 23.15 -17.76 16.63
N ASN A 407 24.12 -18.61 16.29
CA ASN A 407 25.23 -18.23 15.45
C ASN A 407 24.83 -18.04 13.98
N THR A 408 23.99 -18.93 13.43
CA THR A 408 23.36 -18.83 12.11
C THR A 408 22.64 -17.49 11.95
N VAL A 409 21.83 -17.11 12.95
CA VAL A 409 21.17 -15.80 13.00
C VAL A 409 22.16 -14.66 13.01
N ARG A 410 23.19 -14.73 13.86
CA ARG A 410 24.20 -13.67 13.97
C ARG A 410 24.90 -13.42 12.64
N ASN A 411 25.16 -14.48 11.88
CA ASN A 411 25.74 -14.37 10.55
C ASN A 411 24.77 -13.73 9.55
N GLU A 412 23.50 -14.12 9.57
CA GLU A 412 22.46 -13.52 8.74
C GLU A 412 22.28 -12.01 9.03
N VAL A 413 22.31 -11.61 10.31
CA VAL A 413 22.31 -10.21 10.74
C VAL A 413 23.48 -9.45 10.12
N GLN A 414 24.69 -9.98 10.28
CA GLN A 414 25.92 -9.33 9.84
C GLN A 414 26.02 -9.27 8.32
N ALA A 415 25.55 -10.30 7.62
CA ALA A 415 25.49 -10.35 6.16
C ALA A 415 24.49 -9.32 5.63
N ALA A 416 23.29 -9.26 6.19
CA ALA A 416 22.27 -8.28 5.81
C ALA A 416 22.69 -6.84 6.11
N ALA A 417 23.39 -6.59 7.22
CA ALA A 417 23.90 -5.25 7.55
C ALA A 417 24.99 -4.76 6.58
N ARG A 418 25.77 -5.68 6.00
CA ARG A 418 26.87 -5.36 5.07
C ARG A 418 26.42 -5.27 3.61
N HIS A 419 25.20 -5.70 3.29
CA HIS A 419 24.77 -5.80 1.90
C HIS A 419 23.29 -5.46 1.69
N SER A 420 23.03 -4.49 0.81
CA SER A 420 21.71 -4.18 0.27
C SER A 420 21.75 -4.33 -1.24
N SER A 421 20.88 -5.19 -1.79
CA SER A 421 20.78 -5.45 -3.22
C SER A 421 19.36 -5.83 -3.58
N ARG A 422 18.91 -5.43 -4.77
CA ARG A 422 17.57 -5.81 -5.29
C ARG A 422 17.40 -7.32 -5.52
N PHE A 423 18.50 -8.08 -5.48
CA PHE A 423 18.53 -9.52 -5.74
C PHE A 423 18.54 -10.36 -4.46
N VAL A 424 18.49 -9.73 -3.29
CA VAL A 424 18.46 -10.41 -1.98
C VAL A 424 17.33 -9.78 -1.17
N ALA A 425 16.49 -10.60 -0.52
CA ALA A 425 15.46 -10.09 0.37
C ALA A 425 16.12 -9.30 1.52
N ARG A 426 15.68 -8.06 1.71
CA ARG A 426 16.26 -7.18 2.72
C ARG A 426 15.80 -7.62 4.11
N THR A 427 16.73 -7.80 5.03
CA THR A 427 16.40 -7.91 6.46
C THR A 427 16.03 -6.54 7.01
N ARG A 428 14.81 -6.43 7.55
CA ARG A 428 14.27 -5.20 8.12
C ARG A 428 14.50 -5.09 9.63
N TYR A 429 14.26 -6.18 10.34
CA TYR A 429 14.25 -6.18 11.80
C TYR A 429 14.68 -7.54 12.35
N ILE A 430 15.33 -7.50 13.51
CA ILE A 430 15.83 -8.69 14.21
C ILE A 430 15.61 -8.48 15.69
N HIS A 431 14.99 -9.46 16.33
CA HIS A 431 14.76 -9.47 17.77
C HIS A 431 15.32 -10.75 18.37
N ILE A 432 15.98 -10.62 19.51
CA ILE A 432 16.45 -11.73 20.33
C ILE A 432 15.78 -11.57 21.69
N GLY A 433 14.82 -12.45 21.98
CA GLY A 433 14.08 -12.47 23.24
C GLY A 433 14.96 -12.92 24.42
N SER A 434 14.53 -12.57 25.64
CA SER A 434 15.22 -12.95 26.88
C SER A 434 15.27 -14.47 27.12
N ASP A 435 14.37 -15.22 26.48
CA ASP A 435 14.29 -16.68 26.48
C ASP A 435 15.16 -17.34 25.39
N GLY A 436 15.79 -16.53 24.54
CA GLY A 436 16.59 -16.96 23.40
C GLY A 436 15.79 -17.19 22.10
N GLU A 437 14.49 -16.83 22.04
CA GLU A 437 13.74 -16.83 20.78
C GLU A 437 14.33 -15.78 19.84
N VAL A 438 14.68 -16.16 18.62
CA VAL A 438 15.07 -15.21 17.58
C VAL A 438 13.92 -15.01 16.62
N THR A 439 13.55 -13.76 16.41
CA THR A 439 12.65 -13.34 15.34
C THR A 439 13.43 -12.55 14.29
N LEU A 440 13.41 -13.03 13.05
CA LEU A 440 13.97 -12.36 11.89
C LEU A 440 12.84 -11.91 10.97
N VAL A 441 12.87 -10.63 10.57
CA VAL A 441 11.87 -10.02 9.70
C VAL A 441 12.54 -9.54 8.42
N GLN A 442 12.07 -10.03 7.28
CA GLN A 442 12.58 -9.72 5.95
C GLN A 442 11.49 -9.16 5.04
N ASP A 443 11.87 -8.47 3.97
CA ASP A 443 10.96 -8.16 2.87
C ASP A 443 10.25 -9.44 2.40
N PHE A 444 8.92 -9.43 2.35
CA PHE A 444 8.18 -10.49 1.65
C PHE A 444 8.44 -10.35 0.14
N VAL A 445 8.74 -11.47 -0.53
CA VAL A 445 8.91 -11.52 -1.97
C VAL A 445 7.72 -12.28 -2.54
N ASP A 446 6.86 -11.59 -3.26
CA ASP A 446 5.68 -12.19 -3.88
C ASP A 446 6.04 -12.98 -5.15
N GLY A 447 5.69 -14.27 -5.16
CA GLY A 447 5.90 -15.18 -6.29
C GLY A 447 6.31 -16.60 -5.87
N PRO A 448 6.33 -17.56 -6.83
CA PRO A 448 6.71 -18.94 -6.55
C PRO A 448 8.23 -19.06 -6.32
N THR A 449 8.63 -20.09 -5.57
CA THR A 449 10.05 -20.49 -5.53
C THR A 449 10.49 -21.05 -6.88
N LEU A 450 11.78 -20.97 -7.20
CA LEU A 450 12.34 -21.58 -8.41
C LEU A 450 12.13 -23.09 -8.40
N ARG A 451 12.17 -23.72 -7.21
CA ARG A 451 11.80 -25.13 -7.01
C ARG A 451 10.39 -25.44 -7.55
N ALA A 452 9.39 -24.67 -7.12
CA ALA A 452 8.00 -24.85 -7.54
C ALA A 452 7.84 -24.62 -9.05
N ALA A 453 8.41 -23.53 -9.56
CA ALA A 453 8.35 -23.20 -10.98
C ALA A 453 9.01 -24.27 -11.89
N LEU A 454 10.12 -24.86 -11.45
CA LEU A 454 10.74 -25.99 -12.16
C LEU A 454 9.87 -27.25 -12.11
N GLY A 455 9.23 -27.55 -10.97
CA GLY A 455 8.37 -28.71 -10.80
C GLY A 455 7.08 -28.65 -11.62
N GLU A 456 6.51 -27.45 -11.79
CA GLU A 456 5.33 -27.20 -12.63
C GLU A 456 5.65 -27.18 -14.13
N GLY A 457 6.93 -27.09 -14.50
CA GLY A 457 7.36 -26.97 -15.90
C GLY A 457 7.05 -25.60 -16.53
N SER A 458 6.83 -24.56 -15.73
CA SER A 458 6.39 -23.23 -16.19
C SER A 458 7.49 -22.34 -16.78
N LEU A 459 8.73 -22.84 -16.86
CA LEU A 459 9.89 -22.11 -17.36
C LEU A 459 10.50 -22.79 -18.59
N ASP A 460 10.56 -22.07 -19.71
CA ASP A 460 11.35 -22.49 -20.88
C ASP A 460 12.86 -22.41 -20.62
N LEU A 461 13.66 -23.06 -21.47
CA LEU A 461 15.11 -23.14 -21.31
C LEU A 461 15.79 -21.76 -21.34
N GLY A 462 15.38 -20.87 -22.23
CA GLY A 462 15.91 -19.51 -22.31
C GLY A 462 15.71 -18.76 -20.99
N ARG A 463 14.51 -18.89 -20.41
CA ARG A 463 14.15 -18.29 -19.12
C ARG A 463 14.97 -18.88 -17.98
N ARG A 464 15.16 -20.20 -17.95
CA ARG A 464 16.01 -20.87 -16.95
C ARG A 464 17.45 -20.33 -17.01
N LEU A 465 18.03 -20.19 -18.20
CA LEU A 465 19.39 -19.65 -18.37
C LEU A 465 19.50 -18.18 -17.95
N ALA A 466 18.49 -17.36 -18.28
CA ALA A 466 18.45 -15.95 -17.84
C ALA A 466 18.36 -15.81 -16.32
N ILE A 467 17.58 -16.67 -15.66
CA ILE A 467 17.50 -16.74 -14.19
C ILE A 467 18.87 -17.11 -13.61
N ALA A 468 19.52 -18.16 -14.13
CA ALA A 468 20.84 -18.58 -13.68
C ALA A 468 21.90 -17.48 -13.86
N GLY A 469 21.89 -16.76 -14.98
CA GLY A 469 22.77 -15.61 -15.20
C GLY A 469 22.54 -14.49 -14.19
N THR A 470 21.27 -14.17 -13.90
CA THR A 470 20.92 -13.16 -12.88
C THR A 470 21.39 -13.58 -11.48
N LEU A 471 21.24 -14.86 -11.12
CA LEU A 471 21.73 -15.40 -9.86
C LEU A 471 23.25 -15.34 -9.76
N ALA A 472 23.99 -15.65 -10.83
CA ALA A 472 25.44 -15.52 -10.87
C ALA A 472 25.89 -14.07 -10.60
N ARG A 473 25.23 -13.07 -11.19
CA ARG A 473 25.49 -11.64 -10.88
C ARG A 473 25.18 -11.30 -9.42
N ALA A 474 24.07 -11.82 -8.88
CA ALA A 474 23.67 -11.58 -7.49
C ALA A 474 24.71 -12.13 -6.51
N VAL A 475 25.20 -13.35 -6.74
CA VAL A 475 26.21 -14.00 -5.92
C VAL A 475 27.57 -13.33 -6.06
N ALA A 476 27.97 -12.94 -7.28
CA ALA A 476 29.19 -12.15 -7.49
C ALA A 476 29.19 -10.86 -6.64
N ARG A 477 28.01 -10.22 -6.53
CA ARG A 477 27.84 -9.02 -5.72
C ARG A 477 27.96 -9.30 -4.21
N LEU A 478 27.43 -10.42 -3.73
CA LEU A 478 27.62 -10.88 -2.35
C LEU A 478 29.11 -11.14 -2.05
N HIS A 479 29.80 -11.84 -2.95
CA HIS A 479 31.23 -12.15 -2.82
C HIS A 479 32.09 -10.88 -2.78
N ALA A 480 31.77 -9.87 -3.60
CA ALA A 480 32.43 -8.57 -3.56
C ALA A 480 32.23 -7.84 -2.22
N GLY A 481 31.12 -8.11 -1.52
CA GLY A 481 30.87 -7.66 -0.14
C GLY A 481 31.54 -8.51 0.95
N GLY A 482 32.31 -9.54 0.56
CA GLY A 482 32.94 -10.49 1.49
C GLY A 482 31.95 -11.44 2.16
N ILE A 483 30.84 -11.75 1.49
CA ILE A 483 29.77 -12.63 2.00
C ILE A 483 29.64 -13.84 1.06
N ALA A 484 29.75 -15.05 1.58
CA ALA A 484 29.34 -16.28 0.91
C ALA A 484 27.99 -16.73 1.45
N HIS A 485 27.08 -17.19 0.60
CA HIS A 485 25.70 -17.54 0.97
C HIS A 485 25.58 -18.93 1.62
N ARG A 486 26.29 -19.93 1.09
CA ARG A 486 26.42 -21.33 1.59
C ARG A 486 25.14 -22.17 1.67
N ASP A 487 24.02 -21.65 1.19
CA ASP A 487 22.74 -22.39 1.10
C ASP A 487 21.99 -22.05 -0.19
N LEU A 488 22.72 -21.96 -1.30
CA LEU A 488 22.10 -21.75 -2.60
C LEU A 488 21.41 -23.04 -3.07
N LYS A 489 20.11 -22.92 -3.29
CA LYS A 489 19.23 -23.98 -3.82
C LYS A 489 17.97 -23.36 -4.42
N PRO A 490 17.24 -24.06 -5.30
CA PRO A 490 16.03 -23.50 -5.93
C PRO A 490 14.93 -23.09 -4.94
N ASP A 491 14.89 -23.70 -3.76
CA ASP A 491 13.95 -23.37 -2.68
C ASP A 491 14.23 -21.99 -2.05
N ASN A 492 15.47 -21.53 -2.09
CA ASN A 492 15.91 -20.23 -1.56
C ASN A 492 15.93 -19.13 -2.65
N VAL A 493 15.29 -19.37 -3.80
CA VAL A 493 15.13 -18.39 -4.87
C VAL A 493 13.65 -18.17 -5.10
N VAL A 494 13.15 -16.96 -4.87
CA VAL A 494 11.77 -16.57 -5.19
C VAL A 494 11.75 -15.77 -6.49
N LEU A 495 10.82 -16.11 -7.38
CA LEU A 495 10.61 -15.40 -8.63
C LEU A 495 9.60 -14.27 -8.41
N ARG A 496 10.11 -13.07 -8.07
CA ARG A 496 9.28 -11.88 -7.89
C ARG A 496 8.44 -11.62 -9.14
N ASN A 497 7.13 -11.48 -8.95
CA ASN A 497 6.14 -11.31 -10.03
C ASN A 497 6.25 -12.43 -11.10
N GLY A 498 6.64 -13.64 -10.70
CA GLY A 498 6.86 -14.80 -11.58
C GLY A 498 8.09 -14.70 -12.47
N ARG A 499 8.91 -13.66 -12.34
CA ARG A 499 10.01 -13.38 -13.26
C ARG A 499 11.34 -13.19 -12.55
N GLN A 500 11.47 -12.16 -11.74
CA GLN A 500 12.79 -11.72 -11.29
C GLN A 500 13.29 -12.58 -10.12
N PRO A 501 14.45 -13.27 -10.22
CA PRO A 501 14.94 -14.07 -9.11
C PRO A 501 15.45 -13.18 -7.96
N VAL A 502 15.03 -13.52 -6.75
CA VAL A 502 15.43 -12.90 -5.49
C VAL A 502 15.87 -14.02 -4.55
N LEU A 503 17.10 -13.90 -4.04
CA LEU A 503 17.62 -14.79 -3.00
C LEU A 503 16.93 -14.49 -1.67
N ILE A 504 16.44 -15.53 -1.02
CA ILE A 504 15.87 -15.50 0.32
C ILE A 504 16.74 -16.36 1.25
N ASP A 505 16.77 -16.04 2.55
CA ASP A 505 17.48 -16.79 3.61
C ASP A 505 19.03 -16.79 3.53
N LEU A 506 19.68 -16.00 4.38
CA LEU A 506 21.15 -15.98 4.52
C LEU A 506 21.63 -16.80 5.73
N GLY A 507 20.84 -17.75 6.23
CA GLY A 507 21.10 -18.44 7.49
C GLY A 507 22.48 -19.11 7.58
N LEU A 508 22.98 -19.73 6.50
CA LEU A 508 24.31 -20.38 6.51
C LEU A 508 25.45 -19.47 6.06
N ALA A 509 25.19 -18.17 5.85
CA ALA A 509 26.17 -17.27 5.25
C ALA A 509 27.47 -17.20 6.07
N ARG A 510 28.59 -17.07 5.35
CA ARG A 510 29.92 -16.87 5.94
C ARG A 510 30.47 -15.51 5.52
N LEU A 511 30.96 -14.78 6.52
CA LEU A 511 31.54 -13.45 6.34
C LEU A 511 33.06 -13.52 6.41
N LYS A 512 33.73 -12.80 5.51
CA LYS A 512 35.18 -12.58 5.59
C LYS A 512 35.55 -11.89 6.91
N GLY A 513 36.60 -12.38 7.57
CA GLY A 513 37.10 -11.88 8.84
C GLY A 513 36.24 -12.23 10.06
N VAL A 514 35.23 -13.10 9.91
CA VAL A 514 34.37 -13.57 11.01
C VAL A 514 34.60 -15.07 11.22
N VAL A 515 34.69 -15.50 12.48
CA VAL A 515 34.83 -16.93 12.83
C VAL A 515 33.65 -17.70 12.25
N ASP A 516 33.92 -18.76 11.48
CA ASP A 516 32.86 -19.60 10.92
C ASP A 516 32.19 -20.39 12.04
N THR A 517 30.91 -20.13 12.25
CA THR A 517 30.11 -20.72 13.30
C THR A 517 29.10 -21.75 12.77
N ALA A 518 29.03 -21.95 11.44
CA ALA A 518 28.14 -22.90 10.77
C ALA A 518 28.91 -24.14 10.24
N VAL A 519 30.01 -24.50 10.90
CA VAL A 519 30.91 -25.59 10.49
C VAL A 519 30.15 -26.92 10.41
N GLY A 520 30.16 -27.57 9.25
CA GLY A 520 29.48 -28.84 9.01
C GLY A 520 27.99 -28.73 8.68
N LEU A 521 27.40 -27.53 8.70
CA LEU A 521 26.03 -27.31 8.20
C LEU A 521 26.05 -27.14 6.69
N ALA A 522 25.30 -27.99 6.00
CA ALA A 522 25.29 -28.05 4.54
C ALA A 522 23.97 -28.62 4.03
N THR A 523 23.45 -28.10 2.92
CA THR A 523 22.35 -28.75 2.20
C THR A 523 22.90 -29.92 1.40
N GLU A 524 22.51 -31.14 1.76
CA GLU A 524 23.10 -32.39 1.26
C GLU A 524 23.17 -32.48 -0.28
N SER A 525 22.16 -31.98 -0.99
CA SER A 525 22.06 -32.11 -2.44
C SER A 525 22.86 -31.07 -3.24
N TYR A 526 23.20 -29.92 -2.64
CA TYR A 526 23.80 -28.78 -3.34
C TYR A 526 25.18 -28.37 -2.80
N ALA A 527 25.49 -28.66 -1.54
CA ALA A 527 26.74 -28.25 -0.94
C ALA A 527 27.93 -29.11 -1.41
N PRO A 528 29.13 -28.52 -1.55
CA PRO A 528 30.33 -29.27 -1.89
C PRO A 528 30.88 -30.01 -0.66
N ARG A 529 31.79 -30.95 -0.91
CA ARG A 529 32.34 -31.86 0.11
C ARG A 529 33.06 -31.11 1.24
N GLU A 530 33.84 -30.08 0.92
CA GLU A 530 34.57 -29.26 1.89
C GLU A 530 33.66 -28.49 2.85
N GLN A 531 32.43 -28.18 2.44
CA GLN A 531 31.42 -27.58 3.32
C GLN A 531 30.83 -28.62 4.26
N LYS A 532 30.43 -29.77 3.71
CA LYS A 532 29.88 -30.90 4.49
C LYS A 532 30.83 -31.40 5.56
N GLU A 533 32.13 -31.45 5.26
CA GLU A 533 33.16 -31.92 6.17
C GLU A 533 33.68 -30.83 7.12
N GLY A 534 33.13 -29.60 7.05
CA GLY A 534 33.57 -28.47 7.87
C GLY A 534 35.01 -28.01 7.57
N ARG A 535 35.54 -28.33 6.39
CA ARG A 535 36.91 -28.02 5.93
C ARG A 535 36.98 -26.77 5.05
N SER A 536 36.00 -25.90 5.16
CA SER A 536 35.92 -24.67 4.38
C SER A 536 36.91 -23.64 4.91
N GLU A 537 37.89 -23.25 4.11
CA GLU A 537 38.90 -22.26 4.49
C GLU A 537 38.55 -20.86 3.96
N GLU A 538 38.91 -19.82 4.71
CA GLU A 538 38.60 -18.43 4.34
C GLU A 538 39.24 -17.99 3.01
N ARG A 539 40.42 -18.53 2.67
CA ARG A 539 41.07 -18.27 1.38
C ARG A 539 40.25 -18.73 0.16
N TRP A 540 39.26 -19.59 0.38
CA TRP A 540 38.36 -20.14 -0.65
C TRP A 540 36.92 -19.63 -0.52
N LEU A 541 36.70 -18.55 0.26
CA LEU A 541 35.37 -18.00 0.51
C LEU A 541 34.62 -17.72 -0.80
N GLY A 542 33.38 -18.19 -0.90
CA GLY A 542 32.51 -18.02 -2.06
C GLY A 542 32.59 -19.17 -3.09
N ARG A 543 33.63 -20.02 -3.06
CA ARG A 543 33.71 -21.18 -3.97
C ARG A 543 32.67 -22.27 -3.66
N GLU A 544 32.10 -22.25 -2.47
CA GLU A 544 30.95 -23.09 -2.09
C GLU A 544 29.69 -22.70 -2.88
N ASP A 545 29.46 -21.38 -3.03
CA ASP A 545 28.32 -20.85 -3.79
C ASP A 545 28.45 -21.13 -5.28
N VAL A 546 29.68 -21.05 -5.82
CA VAL A 546 29.97 -21.39 -7.22
C VAL A 546 29.55 -22.84 -7.50
N TYR A 547 29.87 -23.76 -6.59
CA TYR A 547 29.48 -25.16 -6.73
C TYR A 547 27.98 -25.36 -6.67
N ALA A 548 27.32 -24.75 -5.69
CA ALA A 548 25.88 -24.83 -5.55
C ALA A 548 25.14 -24.26 -6.77
N LEU A 549 25.59 -23.12 -7.32
CA LEU A 549 25.07 -22.57 -8.58
C LEU A 549 25.29 -23.53 -9.76
N GLY A 550 26.43 -24.21 -9.83
CA GLY A 550 26.71 -25.20 -10.88
C GLY A 550 25.76 -26.39 -10.80
N LYS A 551 25.44 -26.85 -9.58
CA LYS A 551 24.44 -27.90 -9.32
C LYS A 551 23.04 -27.45 -9.73
N MET A 552 22.64 -26.22 -9.39
CA MET A 552 21.37 -25.64 -9.81
C MET A 552 21.27 -25.53 -11.33
N LEU A 553 22.32 -25.03 -11.99
CA LEU A 553 22.37 -24.93 -13.45
C LEU A 553 22.20 -26.30 -14.12
N ALA A 554 22.90 -27.32 -13.63
CA ALA A 554 22.79 -28.69 -14.13
C ALA A 554 21.38 -29.27 -13.98
N GLU A 555 20.69 -28.92 -12.90
CA GLU A 555 19.30 -29.32 -12.68
C GLU A 555 18.35 -28.58 -13.61
N MET A 556 18.49 -27.26 -13.75
CA MET A 556 17.66 -26.41 -14.58
C MET A 556 17.70 -26.83 -16.06
N THR A 557 18.81 -27.40 -16.53
CA THR A 557 18.98 -27.82 -17.94
C THR A 557 18.83 -29.32 -18.17
N ARG A 558 18.57 -30.13 -17.13
CA ARG A 558 18.66 -31.60 -17.23
C ARG A 558 17.72 -32.21 -18.28
N ASP A 559 16.50 -31.69 -18.37
CA ASP A 559 15.44 -32.30 -19.18
C ASP A 559 15.63 -32.01 -20.68
N GLU A 560 16.22 -30.86 -20.99
CA GLU A 560 16.53 -30.41 -22.36
C GLU A 560 17.90 -30.91 -22.82
N TRP A 561 18.88 -30.94 -21.90
CA TRP A 561 20.28 -31.28 -22.17
C TRP A 561 20.79 -32.38 -21.22
N PRO A 562 20.36 -33.65 -21.41
CA PRO A 562 20.67 -34.76 -20.51
C PRO A 562 22.17 -35.12 -20.42
N ASP A 563 22.97 -34.72 -21.41
CA ASP A 563 24.44 -34.90 -21.44
C ASP A 563 25.22 -33.86 -20.61
N ALA A 564 24.55 -32.86 -20.02
CA ALA A 564 25.12 -31.95 -19.03
C ALA A 564 25.26 -32.66 -17.66
N LYS A 565 26.01 -33.77 -17.63
CA LYS A 565 26.40 -34.46 -16.38
C LYS A 565 27.83 -34.08 -16.00
N PRO A 566 28.12 -33.88 -14.70
CA PRO A 566 29.50 -33.78 -14.24
C PRO A 566 30.19 -35.12 -14.49
N LYS A 567 31.12 -35.17 -15.46
CA LYS A 567 32.01 -36.32 -15.62
C LYS A 567 33.22 -36.10 -14.73
N ALA A 568 33.25 -36.80 -13.59
CA ALA A 568 34.47 -36.98 -12.83
C ALA A 568 35.49 -37.73 -13.71
N GLY A 569 36.64 -37.13 -13.99
CA GLY A 569 37.68 -37.80 -14.77
C GLY A 569 38.79 -36.91 -15.28
N ILE A 570 39.94 -37.04 -14.61
CA ILE A 570 41.29 -36.55 -14.90
C ILE A 570 41.65 -36.56 -16.42
N PHE A 571 42.30 -35.48 -16.86
CA PHE A 571 43.03 -35.21 -18.14
C PHE A 571 42.32 -34.44 -19.27
N GLY A 572 42.88 -33.27 -19.60
CA GLY A 572 42.72 -32.63 -20.90
C GLY A 572 43.02 -31.12 -20.92
N PHE A 573 44.30 -30.72 -20.82
CA PHE A 573 44.70 -29.40 -21.29
C PHE A 573 44.38 -29.29 -22.79
N GLY A 574 43.55 -28.32 -23.16
CA GLY A 574 43.25 -27.97 -24.55
C GLY A 574 42.04 -28.69 -25.16
N ARG A 575 40.82 -28.23 -24.85
CA ARG A 575 39.68 -28.35 -25.76
C ARG A 575 39.26 -26.96 -26.23
N LYS A 576 39.08 -26.81 -27.55
CA LYS A 576 38.37 -25.66 -28.14
C LYS A 576 37.06 -25.45 -27.39
N ALA A 577 36.70 -24.20 -27.14
CA ALA A 577 35.35 -23.82 -26.71
C ALA A 577 34.35 -24.58 -27.59
N ALA A 578 33.50 -25.38 -26.97
CA ALA A 578 32.55 -26.19 -27.70
C ALA A 578 31.48 -25.27 -28.28
N ASP A 579 31.25 -25.35 -29.60
CA ASP A 579 30.39 -24.43 -30.32
C ASP A 579 28.91 -24.63 -29.89
N GLY A 580 28.28 -23.56 -29.40
CA GLY A 580 26.84 -23.51 -29.10
C GLY A 580 26.47 -23.45 -27.60
N PRO A 581 25.19 -23.10 -27.30
CA PRO A 581 24.73 -22.81 -25.94
C PRO A 581 24.78 -24.03 -25.01
N GLN A 582 24.43 -25.21 -25.50
CA GLN A 582 24.46 -26.46 -24.72
C GLN A 582 25.88 -26.78 -24.24
N ALA A 583 26.86 -26.66 -25.14
CA ALA A 583 28.22 -27.06 -24.83
C ALA A 583 28.93 -26.03 -23.93
N THR A 584 28.58 -24.75 -24.08
CA THR A 584 28.96 -23.68 -23.14
C THR A 584 28.44 -23.98 -21.73
N VAL A 585 27.16 -24.33 -21.60
CA VAL A 585 26.55 -24.63 -20.30
C VAL A 585 27.13 -25.90 -19.68
N ALA A 586 27.43 -26.93 -20.48
CA ALA A 586 28.09 -28.14 -19.98
C ALA A 586 29.51 -27.85 -19.43
N ASP A 587 30.30 -27.00 -20.10
CA ASP A 587 31.62 -26.57 -19.61
C ASP A 587 31.50 -25.80 -18.29
N LEU A 588 30.55 -24.86 -18.21
CA LEU A 588 30.28 -24.09 -17.00
C LEU A 588 29.91 -25.02 -15.83
N VAL A 589 28.97 -25.94 -16.02
CA VAL A 589 28.58 -26.91 -15.00
C VAL A 589 29.78 -27.73 -14.53
N ALA A 590 30.59 -28.27 -15.45
CA ALA A 590 31.75 -29.09 -15.11
C ALA A 590 32.78 -28.32 -14.28
N ARG A 591 33.10 -27.07 -14.66
CA ARG A 591 34.06 -26.23 -13.94
C ARG A 591 33.52 -25.78 -12.59
N MET A 592 32.25 -25.36 -12.54
CA MET A 592 31.60 -24.91 -11.32
C MET A 592 31.45 -26.04 -10.31
N THR A 593 31.27 -27.28 -10.77
CA THR A 593 31.13 -28.46 -9.91
C THR A 593 32.44 -29.26 -9.72
N GLU A 594 33.60 -28.65 -9.99
CA GLU A 594 34.91 -29.26 -9.73
C GLU A 594 35.09 -29.53 -8.22
N GLU A 595 35.40 -30.77 -7.84
CA GLU A 595 35.49 -31.19 -6.43
C GLU A 595 36.74 -30.62 -5.74
N ASP A 596 37.83 -30.40 -6.49
CA ASP A 596 39.00 -29.70 -5.96
C ASP A 596 38.71 -28.19 -5.84
N VAL A 597 38.43 -27.75 -4.62
CA VAL A 597 38.13 -26.34 -4.31
C VAL A 597 39.19 -25.37 -4.84
N ALA A 598 40.47 -25.77 -4.91
CA ALA A 598 41.55 -24.92 -5.41
C ALA A 598 41.45 -24.66 -6.92
N ARG A 599 40.83 -25.58 -7.67
CA ARG A 599 40.60 -25.46 -9.12
C ARG A 599 39.28 -24.77 -9.48
N ARG A 600 38.39 -24.58 -8.51
CA ARG A 600 37.09 -23.91 -8.68
C ARG A 600 37.18 -22.37 -8.59
N ASP A 601 38.21 -21.78 -9.22
CA ASP A 601 38.38 -20.33 -9.29
C ASP A 601 37.66 -19.77 -10.52
N ILE A 602 36.44 -19.27 -10.32
CA ILE A 602 35.55 -18.90 -11.43
C ILE A 602 35.04 -17.48 -11.22
N ASP A 603 35.17 -16.65 -12.26
CA ASP A 603 34.54 -15.34 -12.32
C ASP A 603 33.05 -15.47 -12.63
N LEU A 604 32.22 -15.26 -11.62
CA LEU A 604 30.76 -15.33 -11.74
C LEU A 604 30.16 -14.24 -12.65
N VAL A 605 30.86 -13.13 -12.91
CA VAL A 605 30.40 -12.13 -13.88
C VAL A 605 30.54 -12.71 -15.29
N ALA A 606 31.66 -13.35 -15.61
CA ALA A 606 31.86 -14.03 -16.88
C ALA A 606 30.88 -15.22 -17.06
N VAL A 607 30.56 -15.94 -15.98
CA VAL A 607 29.50 -16.98 -16.00
C VAL A 607 28.15 -16.36 -16.38
N ALA A 608 27.79 -15.23 -15.76
CA ALA A 608 26.53 -14.56 -16.06
C ALA A 608 26.43 -14.12 -17.53
N ASP A 609 27.50 -13.51 -18.06
CA ASP A 609 27.55 -13.05 -19.46
C ASP A 609 27.43 -14.23 -20.44
N ALA A 610 28.07 -15.37 -20.13
CA ALA A 610 27.97 -16.59 -20.94
C ALA A 610 26.56 -17.20 -20.91
N LEU A 611 25.89 -17.19 -19.76
CA LEU A 611 24.51 -17.69 -19.61
C LEU A 611 23.49 -16.78 -20.30
N GLU A 612 23.71 -15.47 -20.29
CA GLU A 612 22.89 -14.50 -21.02
C GLU A 612 23.00 -14.71 -22.53
N ALA A 613 24.22 -14.87 -23.06
CA ALA A 613 24.44 -15.21 -24.47
C ALA A 613 23.81 -16.56 -24.86
N ALA A 614 23.87 -17.56 -23.96
CA ALA A 614 23.24 -18.86 -24.19
C ALA A 614 21.70 -18.77 -24.16
N SER A 615 21.13 -17.95 -23.28
CA SER A 615 19.70 -17.65 -23.21
C SER A 615 19.19 -17.02 -24.51
N ASP A 616 19.88 -16.00 -25.01
CA ASP A 616 19.54 -15.33 -26.27
C ASP A 616 19.58 -16.29 -27.47
N ALA A 617 20.57 -17.19 -27.49
CA ALA A 617 20.69 -18.21 -28.53
C ALA A 617 19.53 -19.22 -28.47
N ALA A 618 19.12 -19.65 -27.27
CA ALA A 618 17.98 -20.54 -27.09
C ALA A 618 16.65 -19.88 -27.48
N GLY A 619 16.45 -18.60 -27.14
CA GLY A 619 15.26 -17.84 -27.52
C GLY A 619 15.10 -17.65 -29.03
N ARG A 620 16.21 -17.40 -29.74
CA ARG A 620 16.20 -17.31 -31.22
C ARG A 620 15.84 -18.63 -31.90
N ALA A 621 16.26 -19.76 -31.34
CA ALA A 621 15.91 -21.09 -31.87
C ALA A 621 14.42 -21.43 -31.65
N ALA A 622 13.85 -21.02 -30.51
CA ALA A 622 12.43 -21.23 -30.21
C ALA A 622 11.47 -20.34 -31.03
N GLY A 623 11.89 -19.15 -31.45
CA GLY A 623 11.08 -18.25 -32.31
C GLY A 623 11.13 -18.56 -33.81
N GLN A 624 11.95 -19.53 -34.23
CA GLN A 624 12.05 -20.01 -35.62
C GLN A 624 11.37 -21.37 -35.85
N ALA A 625 10.89 -22.01 -34.78
CA ALA A 625 10.08 -23.24 -34.79
C ALA A 625 8.61 -22.88 -34.57
#